data_AF-A0A021VN76-F1
#
_entry.id   AF-A0A021VN76-F1
#
_cell.length_a   1.000
_cell.length_b   1.000
_cell.length_c   1.000
_cell.angle_alpha   90.00
_cell.angle_beta   90.00
_cell.angle_gamma   90.00
#
_symmetry.space_group_name_H-M   'P 1'
#
loop_
_entity.id
_entity.type
_entity.pdbx_description
1 polymer ?
#
loop_
_entity_poly.entity_id
_entity_poly.type
_entity_poly.pdbx_seq_one_letter_code
_entity_poly.pdbx_strand_id
1 'polypeptide(L)'
;MVPGWGGAAASGMRVMVGPHAILLRVPPADDARAVRRAVVRQAMSVAVATGVYGISFGALAVAAGLDLAQTVALSLLMFTGGSQFAFIGVVGSGGAPVAAVATAGLLGARNALYGAVMAPLVRTPGLRGLAAAHVTIDESVAVANAQPDPPTARLGFWWTGVGVFVLWNAFTVLGAVVGDALGDPTRWGLDAAAAAAFLGLLWPRLGGRAAQGVAAGAVVVALLLTPVAPAGIPVLAAALVAVLAGWRTPPTPTLGRRARPRADEARPGPEGVPSA
;
A
#
# COMPACT_ATOMS: atom_id res chain seq x y z
N MET A 1 -0.99 16.02 69.78
CA MET A 1 -1.05 16.62 68.42
C MET A 1 -1.01 15.47 67.42
N VAL A 2 -2.13 15.15 66.79
CA VAL A 2 -2.32 14.11 65.75
C VAL A 2 -2.56 14.88 64.42
N PRO A 3 -2.44 14.33 63.21
CA PRO A 3 -1.34 13.62 62.54
C PRO A 3 -1.00 14.24 61.16
N GLY A 4 0.08 13.80 60.50
CA GLY A 4 0.33 14.06 59.07
C GLY A 4 0.34 12.76 58.26
N TRP A 5 -0.79 12.44 57.64
CA TRP A 5 -0.97 11.37 56.65
C TRP A 5 -0.66 11.87 55.23
N GLY A 6 -0.14 11.00 54.35
CA GLY A 6 -0.41 11.09 52.91
C GLY A 6 0.70 10.63 51.97
N GLY A 7 0.65 9.38 51.51
CA GLY A 7 1.40 8.93 50.33
C GLY A 7 1.68 7.43 50.26
N ALA A 8 0.64 6.63 49.99
CA ALA A 8 0.70 5.17 49.89
C ALA A 8 1.33 4.64 48.58
N ALA A 9 1.74 3.38 48.68
CA ALA A 9 2.40 2.50 47.73
C ALA A 9 1.70 2.26 46.38
N ALA A 10 2.49 1.83 45.38
CA ALA A 10 2.25 0.64 44.55
C ALA A 10 3.53 0.32 43.74
N SER A 11 4.49 -0.36 44.35
CA SER A 11 4.69 -1.82 44.19
C SER A 11 4.75 -2.27 42.73
N GLY A 12 5.94 -2.14 42.13
CA GLY A 12 6.28 -2.80 40.87
C GLY A 12 6.33 -4.30 41.11
N MET A 13 5.31 -5.00 40.62
CA MET A 13 5.24 -6.46 40.67
C MET A 13 6.36 -7.05 39.83
N ARG A 14 7.43 -7.50 40.49
CA ARG A 14 8.52 -8.26 39.88
C ARG A 14 8.10 -9.73 39.84
N VAL A 15 7.61 -10.19 38.69
CA VAL A 15 7.53 -11.62 38.43
C VAL A 15 8.92 -12.07 38.02
N MET A 16 9.60 -12.77 38.93
CA MET A 16 10.93 -13.32 38.70
C MET A 16 10.79 -14.75 38.15
N VAL A 17 11.12 -14.96 36.87
CA VAL A 17 11.21 -16.30 36.27
C VAL A 17 12.46 -16.40 35.39
N GLY A 18 13.44 -17.19 35.85
CA GLY A 18 14.48 -17.82 35.04
C GLY A 18 15.68 -16.98 34.56
N PRO A 19 16.86 -17.61 34.34
CA PRO A 19 18.14 -16.93 34.04
C PRO A 19 18.33 -16.45 32.59
N HIS A 20 17.27 -16.41 31.77
CA HIS A 20 17.31 -15.95 30.38
C HIS A 20 16.23 -14.90 30.06
N ALA A 21 16.00 -13.98 30.98
CA ALA A 21 15.07 -12.87 30.77
C ALA A 21 15.68 -11.83 29.81
N ILE A 22 15.29 -11.89 28.54
CA ILE A 22 15.37 -10.73 27.66
C ILE A 22 14.43 -9.67 28.23
N LEU A 23 14.97 -8.58 28.75
CA LEU A 23 14.21 -7.41 29.18
C LEU A 23 13.46 -6.84 27.97
N LEU A 24 12.20 -7.25 27.79
CA LEU A 24 11.23 -6.53 26.96
C LEU A 24 10.95 -5.20 27.67
N ARG A 25 11.74 -4.18 27.33
CA ARG A 25 11.50 -2.81 27.76
C ARG A 25 10.19 -2.36 27.11
N VAL A 26 9.10 -2.41 27.87
CA VAL A 26 7.83 -1.79 27.48
C VAL A 26 8.07 -0.28 27.40
N PRO A 27 7.90 0.36 26.23
CA PRO A 27 8.08 1.80 26.13
C PRO A 27 7.06 2.52 27.03
N PRO A 28 7.44 3.65 27.65
CA PRO A 28 6.50 4.53 28.36
C PRO A 28 5.23 4.78 27.54
N ALA A 29 4.09 4.97 28.22
CA ALA A 29 2.80 5.13 27.56
C ALA A 29 2.77 6.31 26.56
N ASP A 30 3.56 7.35 26.80
CA ASP A 30 3.70 8.51 25.91
C ASP A 30 4.45 8.16 24.61
N ASP A 31 5.49 7.34 24.70
CA ASP A 31 6.25 6.86 23.54
C ASP A 31 5.38 5.95 22.66
N ALA A 32 4.59 5.07 23.28
CA ALA A 32 3.66 4.20 22.57
C ALA A 32 2.56 5.00 21.82
N ARG A 33 2.03 6.07 22.43
CA ARG A 33 1.06 6.97 21.80
C ARG A 33 1.68 7.74 20.64
N ALA A 34 2.90 8.25 20.80
CA ALA A 34 3.62 8.96 19.75
C ALA A 34 3.89 8.06 18.53
N VAL A 35 4.33 6.82 18.75
CA VAL A 35 4.53 5.82 17.70
C VAL A 35 3.22 5.55 16.95
N ARG A 36 2.11 5.24 17.65
CA ARG A 36 0.81 5.01 16.99
C ARG A 36 0.37 6.21 16.14
N ARG A 37 0.51 7.44 16.65
CA ARG A 37 0.18 8.65 15.89
C ARG A 37 1.04 8.79 14.64
N ALA A 38 2.32 8.49 14.71
CA ALA A 38 3.21 8.52 13.55
C ALA A 38 2.78 7.51 12.47
N VAL A 39 2.46 6.27 12.85
CA VAL A 39 1.97 5.24 11.92
C VAL A 39 0.66 5.67 11.27
N VAL A 40 -0.30 6.16 12.06
CA VAL A 40 -1.59 6.63 11.53
C VAL A 40 -1.40 7.83 10.59
N ARG A 41 -0.53 8.78 10.93
CA ARG A 41 -0.24 9.93 10.06
C ARG A 41 0.37 9.48 8.72
N GLN A 42 1.30 8.53 8.75
CA GLN A 42 1.86 7.93 7.53
C GLN A 42 0.77 7.24 6.70
N ALA A 43 -0.03 6.39 7.33
CA ALA A 43 -1.14 5.68 6.68
C ALA A 43 -2.14 6.64 6.03
N MET A 44 -2.55 7.70 6.74
CA MET A 44 -3.48 8.70 6.22
C MET A 44 -2.87 9.53 5.09
N SER A 45 -1.57 9.85 5.16
CA SER A 45 -0.88 10.52 4.06
C SER A 45 -0.88 9.68 2.78
N VAL A 46 -0.63 8.37 2.90
CA VAL A 46 -0.74 7.44 1.77
C VAL A 46 -2.19 7.35 1.29
N ALA A 47 -3.16 7.19 2.20
CA ALA A 47 -4.57 7.08 1.87
C ALA A 47 -5.12 8.28 1.10
N VAL A 48 -4.82 9.51 1.54
CA VAL A 48 -5.23 10.73 0.84
C VAL A 48 -4.62 10.75 -0.55
N ALA A 49 -3.34 10.47 -0.64
CA ALA A 49 -2.63 10.68 -1.88
C ALA A 49 -2.91 9.60 -2.93
N THR A 50 -3.15 8.35 -2.52
CA THR A 50 -3.71 7.30 -3.40
C THR A 50 -5.17 7.58 -3.71
N GLY A 51 -5.96 8.03 -2.73
CA GLY A 51 -7.38 8.33 -2.90
C GLY A 51 -7.63 9.34 -4.01
N VAL A 52 -6.83 10.40 -4.11
CA VAL A 52 -6.94 11.43 -5.18
C VAL A 52 -6.86 10.81 -6.59
N TYR A 53 -6.13 9.71 -6.76
CA TYR A 53 -6.08 9.00 -8.06
C TYR A 53 -7.42 8.35 -8.42
N GLY A 54 -8.30 8.13 -7.44
CA GLY A 54 -9.67 7.69 -7.65
C GLY A 54 -10.46 8.65 -8.54
N ILE A 55 -10.17 9.97 -8.52
CA ILE A 55 -10.80 10.94 -9.42
C ILE A 55 -10.52 10.54 -10.88
N SER A 56 -9.26 10.25 -11.20
CA SER A 56 -8.88 9.81 -12.54
C SER A 56 -9.51 8.48 -12.90
N PHE A 57 -9.58 7.52 -11.97
CA PHE A 57 -10.26 6.25 -12.23
C PHE A 57 -11.74 6.44 -12.55
N GLY A 58 -12.47 7.23 -11.76
CA GLY A 58 -13.88 7.51 -11.99
C GLY A 58 -14.13 8.17 -13.35
N ALA A 59 -13.33 9.19 -13.69
CA ALA A 59 -13.45 9.88 -14.97
C ALA A 59 -13.11 8.96 -16.16
N LEU A 60 -12.05 8.15 -16.05
CA LEU A 60 -11.65 7.21 -17.10
C LEU A 60 -12.62 6.04 -17.26
N ALA A 61 -13.27 5.60 -16.19
CA ALA A 61 -14.30 4.56 -16.26
C ALA A 61 -15.52 5.05 -17.05
N VAL A 62 -15.97 6.29 -16.78
CA VAL A 62 -17.05 6.93 -17.56
C VAL A 62 -16.63 7.15 -19.01
N ALA A 63 -15.40 7.60 -19.26
CA ALA A 63 -14.87 7.73 -20.62
C ALA A 63 -14.76 6.37 -21.35
N ALA A 64 -14.58 5.27 -20.61
CA ALA A 64 -14.61 3.91 -21.14
C ALA A 64 -16.05 3.37 -21.37
N GLY A 65 -17.08 4.19 -21.12
CA GLY A 65 -18.48 3.86 -21.37
C GLY A 65 -19.21 3.19 -20.21
N LEU A 66 -18.63 3.17 -19.01
CA LEU A 66 -19.32 2.68 -17.82
C LEU A 66 -20.23 3.77 -17.25
N ASP A 67 -21.43 3.39 -16.83
CA ASP A 67 -22.27 4.29 -16.05
C ASP A 67 -21.73 4.47 -14.61
N LEU A 68 -22.33 5.39 -13.85
CA LEU A 68 -21.93 5.68 -12.47
C LEU A 68 -22.05 4.44 -11.57
N ALA A 69 -23.11 3.65 -11.71
CA ALA A 69 -23.35 2.48 -10.87
C ALA A 69 -22.34 1.38 -11.15
N GLN A 70 -22.04 1.12 -12.43
CA GLN A 70 -21.00 0.20 -12.89
C GLN A 70 -19.62 0.63 -12.41
N THR A 71 -19.30 1.92 -12.51
CA THR A 71 -18.02 2.49 -12.06
C THR A 71 -17.84 2.31 -10.55
N VAL A 72 -18.88 2.61 -9.77
CA VAL A 72 -18.87 2.44 -8.31
C VAL A 72 -18.81 0.97 -7.91
N ALA A 73 -19.60 0.11 -8.55
CA ALA A 73 -19.56 -1.33 -8.31
C ALA A 73 -18.19 -1.93 -8.61
N LEU A 74 -17.58 -1.54 -9.74
CA LEU A 74 -16.23 -1.97 -10.11
C LEU A 74 -15.20 -1.51 -9.07
N SER A 75 -15.33 -0.27 -8.59
CA SER A 75 -14.45 0.30 -7.57
C SER A 75 -14.55 -0.38 -6.21
N LEU A 76 -15.78 -0.68 -5.77
CA LEU A 76 -16.03 -1.33 -4.50
C LEU A 76 -15.63 -2.81 -4.52
N LEU A 77 -15.89 -3.52 -5.62
CA LEU A 77 -15.70 -4.97 -5.68
C LEU A 77 -14.29 -5.37 -6.11
N MET A 78 -13.71 -4.66 -7.08
CA MET A 78 -12.37 -4.94 -7.62
C MET A 78 -11.34 -3.96 -7.08
N PHE A 79 -11.38 -3.72 -5.77
CA PHE A 79 -10.53 -2.76 -5.06
C PHE A 79 -9.04 -3.16 -5.07
N THR A 80 -8.36 -2.83 -6.15
CA THR A 80 -6.98 -3.25 -6.46
C THR A 80 -6.18 -2.17 -7.19
N GLY A 81 -6.83 -1.06 -7.57
CA GLY A 81 -6.22 0.06 -8.29
C GLY A 81 -5.79 -0.32 -9.71
N GLY A 82 -4.62 -0.94 -9.84
CA GLY A 82 -4.01 -1.27 -11.14
C GLY A 82 -4.87 -2.20 -12.01
N SER A 83 -5.52 -3.22 -11.44
CA SER A 83 -6.40 -4.09 -12.23
C SER A 83 -7.66 -3.36 -12.70
N GLN A 84 -8.09 -2.32 -11.99
CA GLN A 84 -9.23 -1.51 -12.42
C GLN A 84 -8.90 -0.69 -13.65
N PHE A 85 -7.73 -0.02 -13.66
CA PHE A 85 -7.25 0.66 -14.86
C PHE A 85 -7.03 -0.28 -16.03
N ALA A 86 -6.53 -1.49 -15.78
CA ALA A 86 -6.36 -2.50 -16.81
C ALA A 86 -7.71 -2.93 -17.41
N PHE A 87 -8.71 -3.18 -16.55
CA PHE A 87 -10.05 -3.54 -16.98
C PHE A 87 -10.68 -2.45 -17.86
N ILE A 88 -10.74 -1.21 -17.36
CA ILE A 88 -11.36 -0.11 -18.12
C ILE A 88 -10.53 0.26 -19.37
N GLY A 89 -9.21 0.04 -19.35
CA GLY A 89 -8.36 0.22 -20.52
C GLY A 89 -8.71 -0.75 -21.64
N VAL A 90 -8.99 -2.02 -21.31
CA VAL A 90 -9.45 -3.00 -22.30
C VAL A 90 -10.86 -2.67 -22.79
N VAL A 91 -11.80 -2.41 -21.88
CA VAL A 91 -13.19 -2.09 -22.23
C VAL A 91 -13.26 -0.83 -23.09
N GLY A 92 -12.58 0.25 -22.69
CA GLY A 92 -12.56 1.53 -23.41
C GLY A 92 -11.89 1.44 -24.79
N SER A 93 -11.01 0.47 -25.00
CA SER A 93 -10.44 0.17 -26.33
C SER A 93 -11.33 -0.72 -27.22
N GLY A 94 -12.55 -1.03 -26.79
CA GLY A 94 -13.48 -1.92 -27.50
C GLY A 94 -13.18 -3.40 -27.32
N GLY A 95 -12.37 -3.77 -26.31
CA GLY A 95 -12.01 -5.15 -26.03
C GLY A 95 -13.16 -5.97 -25.42
N ALA A 96 -13.15 -7.28 -25.69
CA ALA A 96 -14.15 -8.18 -25.13
C ALA A 96 -14.06 -8.26 -23.59
N PRO A 97 -15.20 -8.42 -22.86
CA PRO A 97 -15.21 -8.50 -21.41
C PRO A 97 -14.28 -9.59 -20.83
N VAL A 98 -14.17 -10.73 -21.50
CA VAL A 98 -13.23 -11.81 -21.10
C VAL A 98 -11.78 -11.35 -21.10
N ALA A 99 -11.36 -10.57 -22.10
CA ALA A 99 -10.00 -10.03 -22.17
C ALA A 99 -9.75 -9.01 -21.07
N ALA A 100 -10.76 -8.19 -20.73
CA ALA A 100 -10.68 -7.23 -19.64
C ALA A 100 -10.52 -7.95 -18.28
N VAL A 101 -11.34 -8.96 -18.02
CA VAL A 101 -11.26 -9.79 -16.80
C VAL A 101 -9.94 -10.54 -16.72
N ALA A 102 -9.47 -11.14 -17.82
CA ALA A 102 -8.20 -11.85 -17.85
C ALA A 102 -7.03 -10.91 -17.57
N THR A 103 -7.00 -9.73 -18.19
CA THR A 103 -5.94 -8.72 -17.98
C THR A 103 -5.96 -8.21 -16.54
N ALA A 104 -7.14 -7.85 -16.02
CA ALA A 104 -7.32 -7.42 -14.65
C ALA A 104 -6.92 -8.51 -13.64
N GLY A 105 -7.31 -9.76 -13.90
CA GLY A 105 -6.99 -10.92 -13.07
C GLY A 105 -5.49 -11.21 -13.03
N LEU A 106 -4.81 -11.15 -14.18
CA LEU A 106 -3.36 -11.31 -14.26
C LEU A 106 -2.62 -10.23 -13.47
N LEU A 107 -3.04 -8.97 -13.58
CA LEU A 107 -2.47 -7.87 -12.78
C LEU A 107 -2.82 -7.99 -11.29
N GLY A 108 -4.00 -8.53 -10.97
CA GLY A 108 -4.52 -8.71 -9.62
C GLY A 108 -3.95 -9.93 -8.91
N ALA A 109 -3.29 -10.84 -9.63
CA ALA A 109 -2.61 -12.01 -9.04
C ALA A 109 -1.58 -11.59 -7.95
N ARG A 110 -1.01 -10.39 -8.05
CA ARG A 110 -0.12 -9.84 -7.01
C ARG A 110 -0.81 -9.70 -5.66
N ASN A 111 -2.10 -9.35 -5.63
CA ASN A 111 -2.86 -9.22 -4.39
C ASN A 111 -3.03 -10.58 -3.70
N ALA A 112 -3.14 -11.67 -4.45
CA ALA A 112 -3.17 -13.02 -3.88
C ALA A 112 -1.81 -13.37 -3.23
N LEU A 113 -0.69 -13.02 -3.87
CA LEU A 113 0.65 -13.19 -3.30
C LEU A 113 0.83 -12.36 -2.03
N TYR A 114 0.40 -11.09 -2.04
CA TYR A 114 0.38 -10.26 -0.84
C TYR A 114 -0.48 -10.86 0.26
N GLY A 115 -1.64 -11.41 -0.09
CA GLY A 115 -2.52 -12.10 0.86
C GLY A 115 -1.82 -13.27 1.55
N ALA A 116 -1.06 -14.08 0.81
CA ALA A 116 -0.27 -15.17 1.37
C ALA A 116 0.83 -14.65 2.32
N VAL A 117 1.55 -13.60 1.92
CA VAL A 117 2.61 -12.98 2.74
C VAL A 117 2.04 -12.30 3.99
N MET A 118 0.87 -11.68 3.89
CA MET A 118 0.25 -10.95 5.00
C MET A 118 -0.63 -11.82 5.89
N ALA A 119 -0.95 -13.04 5.48
CA ALA A 119 -1.79 -13.95 6.27
C ALA A 119 -1.32 -14.11 7.73
N PRO A 120 -0.02 -14.32 8.05
CA PRO A 120 0.44 -14.42 9.44
C PRO A 120 0.20 -13.14 10.26
N LEU A 121 0.14 -11.99 9.59
CA LEU A 121 -0.04 -10.69 10.22
C LEU A 121 -1.51 -10.33 10.43
N VAL A 122 -2.40 -10.62 9.47
CA VAL A 122 -3.77 -10.05 9.46
C VAL A 122 -4.89 -11.07 9.35
N ARG A 123 -4.59 -12.34 9.08
CA ARG A 123 -5.62 -13.36 8.89
C ARG A 123 -6.36 -13.62 10.20
N THR A 124 -7.67 -13.42 10.14
CA THR A 124 -8.62 -13.76 11.20
C THR A 124 -9.81 -14.49 10.58
N PRO A 125 -10.49 -15.40 11.29
CA PRO A 125 -11.70 -16.02 10.77
C PRO A 125 -12.84 -15.00 10.56
N GLY A 126 -13.81 -15.36 9.71
CA GLY A 126 -15.03 -14.58 9.49
C GLY A 126 -14.85 -13.30 8.67
N LEU A 127 -15.80 -12.36 8.84
CA LEU A 127 -15.90 -11.12 8.05
C LEU A 127 -14.64 -10.24 8.15
N ARG A 128 -13.96 -10.26 9.30
CA ARG A 128 -12.71 -9.49 9.48
C ARG A 128 -11.58 -10.04 8.60
N GLY A 129 -11.54 -11.35 8.38
CA GLY A 129 -10.61 -11.97 7.44
C GLY A 129 -10.91 -11.60 5.99
N LEU A 130 -12.20 -11.59 5.61
CA LEU A 130 -12.62 -11.14 4.28
C LEU A 130 -12.30 -9.66 4.07
N ALA A 131 -12.56 -8.80 5.06
CA ALA A 131 -12.19 -7.39 5.01
C ALA A 131 -10.67 -7.22 4.87
N ALA A 132 -9.87 -8.00 5.61
CA ALA A 132 -8.41 -7.97 5.49
C ALA A 132 -7.97 -8.38 4.08
N ALA A 133 -8.53 -9.45 3.53
CA ALA A 133 -8.24 -9.87 2.15
C ALA A 133 -8.61 -8.78 1.14
N HIS A 134 -9.78 -8.16 1.31
CA HIS A 134 -10.27 -7.12 0.43
C HIS A 134 -9.40 -5.86 0.45
N VAL A 135 -8.89 -5.45 1.62
CA VAL A 135 -8.00 -4.28 1.75
C VAL A 135 -6.51 -4.64 1.64
N THR A 136 -6.17 -5.84 1.15
CA THR A 136 -4.79 -6.23 0.85
C THR A 136 -4.39 -5.69 -0.53
N ILE A 137 -3.77 -4.51 -0.52
CA ILE A 137 -3.36 -3.73 -1.68
C ILE A 137 -1.91 -3.28 -1.53
N ASP A 138 -1.30 -2.75 -2.61
CA ASP A 138 0.10 -2.32 -2.62
C ASP A 138 0.40 -1.37 -1.44
N GLU A 139 -0.49 -0.42 -1.16
CA GLU A 139 -0.34 0.59 -0.11
C GLU A 139 -0.40 0.01 1.31
N SER A 140 -1.39 -0.84 1.60
CA SER A 140 -1.55 -1.41 2.95
C SER A 140 -0.42 -2.37 3.27
N VAL A 141 0.08 -3.10 2.28
CA VAL A 141 1.25 -3.97 2.38
C VAL A 141 2.52 -3.15 2.56
N ALA A 142 2.72 -2.10 1.76
CA ALA A 142 3.90 -1.25 1.84
C ALA A 142 4.02 -0.54 3.20
N VAL A 143 2.93 0.05 3.68
CA VAL A 143 2.93 0.73 4.99
C VAL A 143 3.13 -0.27 6.12
N ALA A 144 2.54 -1.46 6.05
CA ALA A 144 2.74 -2.51 7.05
C ALA A 144 4.20 -2.98 7.10
N ASN A 145 4.82 -3.23 5.94
CA ASN A 145 6.21 -3.67 5.83
C ASN A 145 7.23 -2.59 6.23
N ALA A 146 6.84 -1.31 6.20
CA ALA A 146 7.68 -0.22 6.68
C ALA A 146 7.75 -0.14 8.21
N GLN A 147 6.89 -0.88 8.94
CA GLN A 147 6.84 -0.83 10.39
C GLN A 147 7.82 -1.83 11.05
N PRO A 148 8.40 -1.47 12.22
CA PRO A 148 9.45 -2.27 12.84
C PRO A 148 8.93 -3.51 13.59
N ASP A 149 7.65 -3.54 13.97
CA ASP A 149 7.07 -4.60 14.80
C ASP A 149 5.67 -5.02 14.35
N PRO A 150 5.21 -6.25 14.68
CA PRO A 150 3.90 -6.73 14.23
C PRO A 150 2.70 -5.89 14.69
N PRO A 151 2.63 -5.38 15.94
CA PRO A 151 1.57 -4.45 16.35
C PRO A 151 1.48 -3.18 15.49
N THR A 152 2.60 -2.51 15.24
CA THR A 152 2.62 -1.30 14.39
C THR A 152 2.35 -1.64 12.93
N ALA A 153 2.85 -2.77 12.42
CA ALA A 153 2.55 -3.26 11.07
C ALA A 153 1.05 -3.53 10.85
N ARG A 154 0.37 -4.18 11.81
CA ARG A 154 -1.09 -4.38 11.78
C ARG A 154 -1.84 -3.05 11.79
N LEU A 155 -1.38 -2.09 12.58
CA LEU A 155 -1.98 -0.75 12.65
C LEU A 155 -1.83 -0.04 11.29
N GLY A 156 -0.63 -0.06 10.70
CA GLY A 156 -0.33 0.51 9.40
C GLY A 156 -1.17 -0.13 8.28
N PHE A 157 -1.28 -1.46 8.27
CA PHE A 157 -2.10 -2.21 7.33
C PHE A 157 -3.56 -1.73 7.34
N TRP A 158 -4.20 -1.75 8.52
CA TRP A 158 -5.63 -1.44 8.63
C TRP A 158 -5.94 0.03 8.35
N TRP A 159 -5.16 0.96 8.91
CA TRP A 159 -5.39 2.40 8.67
C TRP A 159 -5.17 2.78 7.21
N THR A 160 -4.15 2.19 6.57
CA THR A 160 -3.91 2.46 5.15
C THR A 160 -4.98 1.80 4.30
N GLY A 161 -5.26 0.51 4.49
CA GLY A 161 -6.23 -0.22 3.67
C GLY A 161 -7.63 0.37 3.75
N VAL A 162 -8.14 0.65 4.96
CA VAL A 162 -9.47 1.27 5.15
C VAL A 162 -9.47 2.72 4.68
N GLY A 163 -8.42 3.48 4.99
CA GLY A 163 -8.30 4.88 4.56
C GLY A 163 -8.30 5.01 3.04
N VAL A 164 -7.49 4.19 2.35
CA VAL A 164 -7.47 4.14 0.88
C VAL A 164 -8.85 3.69 0.38
N PHE A 165 -9.45 2.64 0.95
CA PHE A 165 -10.76 2.17 0.49
C PHE A 165 -11.83 3.27 0.51
N VAL A 166 -11.93 4.01 1.63
CA VAL A 166 -12.90 5.09 1.77
C VAL A 166 -12.60 6.24 0.81
N LEU A 167 -11.36 6.74 0.80
CA LEU A 167 -11.01 7.91 0.00
C LEU A 167 -11.01 7.60 -1.49
N TRP A 168 -10.47 6.46 -1.90
CA TRP A 168 -10.51 5.98 -3.28
C TRP A 168 -11.95 5.93 -3.80
N ASN A 169 -12.86 5.27 -3.10
CA ASN A 169 -14.24 5.15 -3.56
C ASN A 169 -14.98 6.51 -3.57
N ALA A 170 -14.74 7.37 -2.58
CA ALA A 170 -15.31 8.71 -2.56
C ALA A 170 -14.83 9.56 -3.75
N PHE A 171 -13.52 9.51 -4.04
CA PHE A 171 -12.95 10.23 -5.17
C PHE A 171 -13.29 9.59 -6.52
N THR A 172 -13.52 8.27 -6.58
CA THR A 172 -14.09 7.59 -7.76
C THR A 172 -15.47 8.12 -8.08
N VAL A 173 -16.36 8.24 -7.08
CA VAL A 173 -17.68 8.85 -7.28
C VAL A 173 -17.54 10.29 -7.78
N LEU A 174 -16.67 11.08 -7.16
CA LEU A 174 -16.41 12.45 -7.61
C LEU A 174 -15.94 12.51 -9.06
N GLY A 175 -14.97 11.68 -9.42
CA GLY A 175 -14.42 11.60 -10.78
C GLY A 175 -15.44 11.16 -11.80
N ALA A 176 -16.28 10.18 -11.46
CA ALA A 176 -17.34 9.69 -12.34
C ALA A 176 -18.44 10.74 -12.55
N VAL A 177 -18.89 11.42 -11.48
CA VAL A 177 -19.89 12.49 -11.58
C VAL A 177 -19.37 13.68 -12.37
N VAL A 178 -18.12 14.09 -12.13
CA VAL A 178 -17.48 15.18 -12.89
C VAL A 178 -17.29 14.77 -14.35
N GLY A 179 -16.86 13.53 -14.61
CA GLY A 179 -16.68 13.00 -15.95
C GLY A 179 -17.99 12.97 -16.74
N ASP A 180 -19.08 12.49 -16.13
CA ASP A 180 -20.42 12.41 -16.73
C ASP A 180 -21.01 13.81 -17.01
N ALA A 181 -20.82 14.75 -16.06
CA ALA A 181 -21.29 16.13 -16.22
C ALA A 181 -20.59 16.90 -17.36
N LEU A 182 -19.38 16.49 -17.76
CA LEU A 182 -18.64 17.09 -18.87
C LEU A 182 -19.17 16.64 -20.25
N GLY A 183 -20.14 15.73 -20.30
CA GLY A 183 -20.71 15.18 -21.52
C GLY A 183 -19.74 14.23 -22.22
N ASP A 184 -19.78 14.15 -23.55
CA ASP A 184 -18.90 13.27 -24.33
C ASP A 184 -17.43 13.70 -24.19
N PRO A 185 -16.58 12.95 -23.44
CA PRO A 185 -15.22 13.36 -23.12
C PRO A 185 -14.32 13.42 -24.36
N THR A 186 -14.65 12.64 -25.39
CA THR A 186 -13.86 12.53 -26.63
C THR A 186 -13.88 13.81 -27.45
N ARG A 187 -14.96 14.60 -27.35
CA ARG A 187 -15.11 15.87 -28.10
C ARG A 187 -14.09 16.93 -27.72
N TRP A 188 -13.59 16.85 -26.50
CA TRP A 188 -12.67 17.84 -25.92
C TRP A 188 -11.31 17.22 -25.55
N GLY A 189 -11.07 15.94 -25.88
CA GLY A 189 -9.86 15.19 -25.50
C GLY A 189 -9.72 14.98 -23.99
N LEU A 190 -10.83 15.01 -23.25
CA LEU A 190 -10.84 14.91 -21.79
C LEU A 190 -10.51 13.48 -21.31
N ASP A 191 -10.74 12.49 -22.15
CA ASP A 191 -10.30 11.10 -21.96
C ASP A 191 -8.76 11.01 -21.90
N ALA A 192 -8.07 11.64 -22.86
CA ALA A 192 -6.62 11.73 -22.86
C ALA A 192 -6.10 12.61 -21.71
N ALA A 193 -6.79 13.71 -21.39
CA ALA A 193 -6.43 14.58 -20.27
C ALA A 193 -6.53 13.86 -18.92
N ALA A 194 -7.57 13.04 -18.70
CA ALA A 194 -7.72 12.25 -17.48
C ALA A 194 -6.60 11.21 -17.33
N ALA A 195 -6.22 10.55 -18.43
CA ALA A 195 -5.07 9.62 -18.44
C ALA A 195 -3.74 10.34 -18.20
N ALA A 196 -3.53 11.51 -18.81
CA ALA A 196 -2.34 12.32 -18.60
C ALA A 196 -2.24 12.87 -17.16
N ALA A 197 -3.36 13.30 -16.58
CA ALA A 197 -3.43 13.73 -15.19
C ALA A 197 -3.08 12.58 -14.24
N PHE A 198 -3.61 11.37 -14.47
CA PHE A 198 -3.21 10.17 -13.74
C PHE A 198 -1.71 9.91 -13.84
N LEU A 199 -1.15 9.94 -15.05
CA LEU A 199 0.28 9.72 -15.25
C LEU A 199 1.13 10.79 -14.55
N GLY A 200 0.78 12.07 -14.65
CA GLY A 200 1.49 13.16 -13.98
C GLY A 200 1.44 13.05 -12.46
N LEU A 201 0.30 12.58 -11.93
CA LEU A 201 0.10 12.30 -10.51
C LEU A 201 0.88 11.06 -10.04
N LEU A 202 0.98 10.02 -10.87
CA LEU A 202 1.70 8.78 -10.58
C LEU A 202 3.22 8.92 -10.74
N TRP A 203 3.68 9.73 -11.68
CA TRP A 203 5.10 9.86 -12.05
C TRP A 203 6.06 10.14 -10.88
N PRO A 204 5.79 11.12 -9.98
CA PRO A 204 6.66 11.37 -8.83
C PRO A 204 6.61 10.28 -7.77
N ARG A 205 5.65 9.34 -7.83
CA ARG A 205 5.54 8.20 -6.90
C ARG A 205 6.34 6.98 -7.30
N LEU A 206 6.81 6.93 -8.54
CA LEU A 206 7.69 5.85 -8.98
C LEU A 206 9.01 5.92 -8.19
N GLY A 207 9.54 4.77 -7.77
CA GLY A 207 10.68 4.61 -6.86
C GLY A 207 12.04 5.09 -7.41
N GLY A 208 12.11 6.29 -7.96
CA GLY A 208 13.28 6.91 -8.56
C GLY A 208 13.38 6.73 -10.07
N ARG A 209 14.51 7.19 -10.63
CA ARG A 209 14.76 7.22 -12.08
C ARG A 209 14.70 5.85 -12.76
N ALA A 210 15.10 4.79 -12.06
CA ALA A 210 15.00 3.43 -12.58
C ALA A 210 13.53 3.02 -12.81
N ALA A 211 12.67 3.20 -11.81
CA ALA A 211 11.24 2.91 -11.93
C ALA A 211 10.56 3.79 -12.99
N GLN A 212 10.95 5.07 -13.08
CA GLN A 212 10.49 5.98 -14.14
C GLN A 212 10.92 5.52 -15.53
N GLY A 213 12.16 5.04 -15.70
CA GLY A 213 12.64 4.48 -16.97
C GLY A 213 11.87 3.22 -17.39
N VAL A 214 11.58 2.33 -16.43
CA VAL A 214 10.74 1.14 -16.67
C VAL A 214 9.33 1.54 -17.07
N ALA A 215 8.73 2.52 -16.36
CA ALA A 215 7.41 3.03 -16.71
C ALA A 215 7.39 3.69 -18.10
N ALA A 216 8.41 4.48 -18.45
CA ALA A 216 8.55 5.05 -19.79
C ALA A 216 8.63 3.95 -20.87
N GLY A 217 9.45 2.93 -20.65
CA GLY A 217 9.54 1.78 -21.55
C GLY A 217 8.22 1.04 -21.69
N ALA A 218 7.49 0.83 -20.59
CA ALA A 218 6.18 0.21 -20.61
C ALA A 218 5.15 1.04 -21.39
N VAL A 219 5.15 2.37 -21.23
CA VAL A 219 4.31 3.30 -22.00
C VAL A 219 4.64 3.21 -23.49
N VAL A 220 5.92 3.25 -23.87
CA VAL A 220 6.35 3.15 -25.28
C VAL A 220 5.88 1.82 -25.88
N VAL A 221 6.10 0.70 -25.19
CA VAL A 221 5.66 -0.63 -25.66
C VAL A 221 4.15 -0.68 -25.82
N ALA A 222 3.39 -0.16 -24.84
CA ALA A 222 1.93 -0.12 -24.95
C ALA A 222 1.49 0.69 -26.19
N LEU A 223 2.01 1.91 -26.36
CA LEU A 223 1.64 2.80 -27.46
C LEU A 223 1.98 2.20 -28.84
N LEU A 224 3.13 1.52 -28.96
CA LEU A 224 3.52 0.85 -30.21
C LEU A 224 2.63 -0.34 -30.54
N LEU A 225 2.11 -1.05 -29.53
CA LEU A 225 1.24 -2.21 -29.73
C LEU A 225 -0.23 -1.83 -29.93
N THR A 226 -0.70 -0.70 -29.38
CA THR A 226 -2.09 -0.24 -29.50
C THR A 226 -2.67 -0.30 -30.92
N PRO A 227 -1.98 0.15 -32.01
CA PRO A 227 -2.58 0.13 -33.34
C PRO A 227 -2.63 -1.25 -34.01
N VAL A 228 -1.89 -2.24 -33.52
CA VAL A 228 -1.68 -3.53 -34.22
C VAL A 228 -2.11 -4.76 -33.41
N ALA A 229 -2.18 -4.63 -32.09
CA ALA A 229 -2.46 -5.74 -31.19
C ALA A 229 -3.93 -5.74 -30.73
N PRO A 230 -4.52 -6.92 -30.47
CA PRO A 230 -5.84 -7.00 -29.85
C PRO A 230 -5.90 -6.28 -28.50
N ALA A 231 -7.08 -5.78 -28.14
CA ALA A 231 -7.33 -5.15 -26.84
C ALA A 231 -6.87 -6.04 -25.66
N GLY A 232 -6.19 -5.43 -24.68
CA GLY A 232 -5.58 -6.11 -23.53
C GLY A 232 -4.13 -6.54 -23.73
N ILE A 233 -3.73 -6.89 -24.96
CA ILE A 233 -2.32 -7.26 -25.24
C ILE A 233 -1.35 -6.11 -24.93
N PRO A 234 -1.60 -4.84 -25.31
CA PRO A 234 -0.73 -3.73 -24.94
C PRO A 234 -0.51 -3.60 -23.43
N VAL A 235 -1.55 -3.81 -22.62
CA VAL A 235 -1.49 -3.72 -21.15
C VAL A 235 -0.65 -4.84 -20.56
N LEU A 236 -0.84 -6.08 -21.05
CA LEU A 236 -0.04 -7.23 -20.63
C LEU A 236 1.43 -7.10 -21.03
N ALA A 237 1.70 -6.59 -22.23
CA ALA A 237 3.06 -6.33 -22.69
C ALA A 237 3.74 -5.26 -21.82
N ALA A 238 3.05 -4.18 -21.47
CA ALA A 238 3.54 -3.16 -20.55
C ALA A 238 3.86 -3.75 -19.15
N ALA A 239 3.00 -4.63 -18.63
CA ALA A 239 3.26 -5.33 -17.37
C ALA A 239 4.50 -6.25 -17.47
N LEU A 240 4.69 -6.92 -18.61
CA LEU A 240 5.86 -7.77 -18.85
C LEU A 240 7.17 -6.97 -18.84
N VAL A 241 7.19 -5.74 -19.38
CA VAL A 241 8.35 -4.85 -19.28
C VAL A 241 8.74 -4.62 -17.82
N ALA A 242 7.77 -4.36 -16.94
CA ALA A 242 8.02 -4.17 -15.52
C ALA A 242 8.56 -5.44 -14.84
N VAL A 243 8.01 -6.62 -15.17
CA VAL A 243 8.48 -7.90 -14.65
C VAL A 243 9.93 -8.18 -15.07
N LEU A 244 10.24 -8.04 -16.36
CA LEU A 244 11.58 -8.30 -16.89
C LEU A 244 12.64 -7.34 -16.33
N ALA A 245 12.27 -6.08 -16.12
CA ALA A 245 13.15 -5.12 -15.47
C ALA A 245 13.36 -5.45 -13.98
N GLY A 246 12.29 -5.81 -13.27
CA GLY A 246 12.35 -6.19 -11.86
C GLY A 246 13.21 -7.43 -11.61
N TRP A 247 13.14 -8.44 -12.48
CA TRP A 247 13.94 -9.67 -12.39
C TRP A 247 15.45 -9.43 -12.48
N ARG A 248 15.88 -8.35 -13.13
CA ARG A 248 17.30 -8.01 -13.29
C ARG A 248 17.86 -7.17 -12.13
N THR A 249 17.00 -6.75 -11.21
CA THR A 249 17.41 -5.88 -10.10
C THR A 249 17.64 -6.72 -8.84
N PRO A 250 18.85 -6.77 -8.26
CA PRO A 250 19.11 -7.49 -7.02
C PRO A 250 18.22 -6.94 -5.90
N PRO A 251 17.75 -7.77 -4.94
CA PRO A 251 17.04 -7.28 -3.77
C PRO A 251 17.91 -6.27 -3.04
N THR A 252 17.50 -5.01 -2.99
CA THR A 252 18.19 -4.00 -2.19
C THR A 252 18.11 -4.46 -0.73
N PRO A 253 19.23 -4.62 -0.01
CA PRO A 253 19.20 -4.96 1.39
C PRO A 253 18.41 -3.88 2.13
N THR A 254 17.26 -4.23 2.69
CA THR A 254 16.51 -3.32 3.54
C THR A 254 17.41 -2.92 4.71
N LEU A 255 17.66 -1.62 4.84
CA LEU A 255 18.39 -0.99 5.96
C LEU A 255 17.57 -1.09 7.26
N GLY A 256 17.26 -2.31 7.68
CA GLY A 256 16.56 -2.64 8.93
C GLY A 256 17.38 -3.55 9.85
N ARG A 257 18.44 -4.19 9.33
CA ARG A 257 19.40 -4.92 10.15
C ARG A 257 20.49 -3.95 10.62
N ARG A 258 20.14 -2.98 11.47
CA ARG A 258 21.16 -2.38 12.34
C ARG A 258 21.82 -3.55 13.07
N ALA A 259 23.13 -3.68 12.87
CA ALA A 259 23.95 -4.66 13.54
C ALA A 259 23.58 -4.67 15.02
N ARG A 260 23.12 -5.81 15.52
CA ARG A 260 23.18 -6.05 16.96
C ARG A 260 24.65 -5.80 17.35
N PRO A 261 24.95 -4.96 18.36
CA PRO A 261 26.28 -4.94 18.93
C PRO A 261 26.66 -6.39 19.23
N ARG A 262 27.80 -6.85 18.71
CA ARG A 262 28.30 -8.19 19.08
C ARG A 262 28.42 -8.21 20.59
N ALA A 263 27.87 -9.24 21.23
CA ALA A 263 27.87 -9.40 22.67
C ALA A 263 29.27 -9.55 23.31
N ASP A 264 30.35 -9.37 22.54
CA ASP A 264 31.74 -9.45 23.01
C ASP A 264 32.29 -8.12 23.57
N GLU A 265 31.62 -6.98 23.38
CA GLU A 265 32.06 -5.69 23.96
C GLU A 265 31.58 -5.45 25.40
N ALA A 266 30.81 -6.37 25.98
CA ALA A 266 30.30 -6.27 27.35
C ALA A 266 31.09 -7.14 28.35
N ARG A 267 32.41 -7.31 28.16
CA ARG A 267 33.27 -7.85 29.22
C ARG A 267 33.77 -6.69 30.08
N PRO A 268 33.46 -6.65 31.40
CA PRO A 268 34.13 -5.73 32.29
C PRO A 268 35.63 -6.07 32.28
N GLY A 269 36.48 -5.06 32.07
CA GLY A 269 37.93 -5.21 32.17
C GLY A 269 38.32 -5.67 33.57
N PRO A 270 39.42 -6.43 33.73
CA PRO A 270 39.81 -6.97 35.02
C PRO A 270 40.06 -5.82 36.00
N GLU A 271 39.41 -5.92 37.16
CA GLU A 271 39.56 -5.03 38.30
C GLU A 271 41.04 -4.86 38.65
N GLY A 272 41.48 -3.60 38.72
CA GLY A 272 42.82 -3.25 39.21
C GLY A 272 42.94 -3.67 40.66
N VAL A 273 43.83 -4.63 40.91
CA VAL A 273 44.31 -4.98 42.24
C VAL A 273 45.03 -3.76 42.83
N PRO A 274 44.68 -3.28 44.03
CA PRO A 274 45.44 -2.24 44.71
C PRO A 274 46.81 -2.80 45.12
N SER A 275 47.89 -2.12 44.74
CA SER A 275 49.22 -2.36 45.30
C SER A 275 49.56 -1.23 46.26
N ALA A 276 49.87 -1.65 47.51
CA ALA A 276 50.59 -0.99 48.61
C ALA A 276 50.45 0.54 48.80
#